data_AF-A0A4P9ZJX8-F1
#
_entry.id   AF-A0A4P9ZJX8-F1
#
_cell.length_a   1.000
_cell.length_b   1.000
_cell.length_c   1.000
_cell.angle_alpha   90.00
_cell.angle_beta   90.00
_cell.angle_gamma   90.00
#
_symmetry.space_group_name_H-M   'P 1'
#
loop_
_entity.id
_entity.type
_entity.pdbx_description
1 polymer ?
#
loop_
_entity_poly.entity_id
_entity_poly.type
_entity_poly.pdbx_seq_one_letter_code
_entity_poly.pdbx_strand_id
1 'polypeptide(L)'
;DFIPVIAEELANEAWVLCFDEFQVTDIADAMILRRLITGLVDRGVVIITTSNRHPDDLYKNGLQRQSFLPCIELIKSHCRVVSLNSGTDYRKLERERGELYLSPLSEATQGRLEALWILVRAGQPNQVQTLHFLGRDLVIPQVANGAAQFSFYDLCAQAHSAVDYLQIARRFHTVFLTDVPRMNFTHKNEVRRLITLIDTLYENHVVLVMSAEAPAAQLFHTADEVENTNTAATGSAVNAEQRQLMDDLGLSSTQLDSPIFSGEEEIFAFQRAVSRLVEMQSKLW
;
A
#
# COMPACT_ATOMS: atom_id res chain seq x y z
N ASP A 1 -36.61 8.32 -11.80
CA ASP A 1 -35.64 7.21 -11.79
C ASP A 1 -34.67 7.46 -12.95
N PHE A 2 -33.40 7.74 -12.64
CA PHE A 2 -32.47 8.38 -13.58
C PHE A 2 -31.54 7.40 -14.33
N ILE A 3 -31.49 6.14 -13.93
CA ILE A 3 -30.57 5.15 -14.52
C ILE A 3 -30.79 4.93 -16.03
N PRO A 4 -32.03 4.84 -16.55
CA PRO A 4 -32.24 4.68 -17.98
C PRO A 4 -31.73 5.87 -18.82
N VAL A 5 -31.82 7.09 -18.26
CA VAL A 5 -31.34 8.32 -18.91
C VAL A 5 -29.81 8.30 -18.97
N ILE A 6 -29.16 7.96 -17.86
CA ILE A 6 -27.69 7.83 -17.81
C ILE A 6 -27.20 6.75 -18.77
N ALA A 7 -27.88 5.60 -18.84
CA ALA A 7 -27.52 4.53 -19.76
C ALA A 7 -27.67 4.95 -21.24
N GLU A 8 -28.65 5.80 -21.55
CA GLU A 8 -28.82 6.38 -22.88
C GLU A 8 -27.72 7.39 -23.22
N GLU A 9 -27.40 8.30 -22.29
CA GLU A 9 -26.29 9.25 -22.45
C GLU A 9 -24.96 8.51 -22.69
N LEU A 10 -24.63 7.52 -21.84
CA LEU A 10 -23.42 6.72 -21.99
C LEU A 10 -23.37 5.93 -23.30
N ALA A 11 -24.50 5.36 -23.73
CA ALA A 11 -24.57 4.62 -24.99
C ALA A 11 -24.40 5.53 -26.23
N ASN A 12 -24.84 6.80 -26.13
CA ASN A 12 -24.63 7.79 -27.18
C ASN A 12 -23.17 8.28 -27.24
N GLU A 13 -22.45 8.27 -26.12
CA GLU A 13 -21.05 8.69 -26.04
C GLU A 13 -20.06 7.57 -26.35
N ALA A 14 -20.37 6.32 -25.97
CA ALA A 14 -19.42 5.21 -26.03
C ALA A 14 -20.06 3.89 -26.50
N TRP A 15 -19.39 3.22 -27.43
CA TRP A 15 -19.76 1.87 -27.90
C TRP A 15 -19.11 0.76 -27.08
N VAL A 16 -18.00 1.06 -26.41
CA VAL A 16 -17.27 0.15 -25.52
C VAL A 16 -17.07 0.85 -24.18
N LEU A 17 -17.48 0.20 -23.10
CA LEU A 17 -17.32 0.70 -21.74
C LEU A 17 -16.46 -0.27 -20.94
N CYS A 18 -15.36 0.25 -20.38
CA CYS A 18 -14.41 -0.53 -19.60
C CYS A 18 -14.58 -0.20 -18.10
N PHE A 19 -14.89 -1.18 -17.29
CA PHE A 19 -14.88 -1.09 -15.83
C PHE A 19 -13.60 -1.72 -15.29
N ASP A 20 -12.68 -0.89 -14.84
CA ASP A 20 -11.51 -1.36 -14.13
C ASP A 20 -11.83 -1.66 -12.66
N GLU A 21 -11.18 -2.69 -12.12
CA GLU A 21 -11.29 -3.15 -10.72
C GLU A 21 -12.74 -3.28 -10.19
N PHE A 22 -13.59 -3.98 -10.93
CA PHE A 22 -14.99 -4.16 -10.56
C PHE A 22 -15.15 -4.89 -9.22
N GLN A 23 -15.55 -4.13 -8.21
CA GLN A 23 -15.82 -4.59 -6.85
C GLN A 23 -17.13 -3.99 -6.35
N VAL A 24 -17.89 -4.80 -5.61
CA VAL A 24 -19.16 -4.38 -4.99
C VAL A 24 -19.04 -4.57 -3.49
N THR A 25 -19.24 -3.49 -2.73
CA THR A 25 -19.12 -3.46 -1.27
C THR A 25 -20.44 -3.16 -0.56
N ASP A 26 -21.41 -2.55 -1.25
CA ASP A 26 -22.72 -2.18 -0.69
C ASP A 26 -23.88 -2.77 -1.51
N ILE A 27 -25.02 -3.02 -0.85
CA ILE A 27 -26.28 -3.47 -1.46
C ILE A 27 -26.89 -2.40 -2.38
N ALA A 28 -26.71 -1.11 -2.06
CA ALA A 28 -27.19 -0.01 -2.90
C ALA A 28 -26.48 0.00 -4.27
N ASP A 29 -25.15 -0.17 -4.25
CA ASP A 29 -24.34 -0.28 -5.46
C ASP A 29 -24.76 -1.47 -6.30
N ALA A 30 -24.99 -2.63 -5.65
CA ALA A 30 -25.48 -3.84 -6.30
C ALA A 30 -26.79 -3.62 -7.08
N MET A 31 -27.75 -2.87 -6.50
CA MET A 31 -29.04 -2.58 -7.13
C MET A 31 -28.91 -1.59 -8.30
N ILE A 32 -28.05 -0.58 -8.17
CA ILE A 32 -27.80 0.41 -9.23
C ILE A 32 -27.06 -0.24 -10.40
N LEU A 33 -26.00 -1.00 -10.11
CA LEU A 33 -25.14 -1.67 -11.10
C LEU A 33 -25.93 -2.57 -12.02
N ARG A 34 -26.81 -3.41 -11.47
CA ARG A 34 -27.67 -4.28 -12.29
C ARG A 34 -28.42 -3.49 -13.34
N ARG A 35 -29.04 -2.39 -12.91
CA ARG A 35 -29.92 -1.57 -13.76
C ARG A 35 -29.13 -0.82 -14.82
N LEU A 36 -27.95 -0.33 -14.47
CA LEU A 36 -27.04 0.32 -15.41
C LEU A 36 -26.54 -0.68 -16.47
N ILE A 37 -26.03 -1.84 -16.05
CA ILE A 37 -25.53 -2.87 -16.96
C ILE A 37 -26.64 -3.33 -17.90
N THR A 38 -27.86 -3.57 -17.40
CA THR A 38 -29.01 -3.89 -18.26
C THR A 38 -29.25 -2.79 -19.29
N GLY A 39 -29.29 -1.53 -18.86
CA GLY A 39 -29.54 -0.40 -19.76
C GLY A 39 -28.48 -0.24 -20.85
N LEU A 40 -27.21 -0.52 -20.54
CA LEU A 40 -26.09 -0.47 -21.49
C LEU A 40 -26.14 -1.65 -22.47
N VAL A 41 -26.35 -2.86 -21.97
CA VAL A 41 -26.44 -4.09 -22.78
C VAL A 41 -27.62 -4.03 -23.76
N ASP A 42 -28.80 -3.58 -23.30
CA ASP A 42 -29.99 -3.45 -24.15
C ASP A 42 -29.78 -2.45 -25.30
N ARG A 43 -28.83 -1.53 -25.16
CA ARG A 43 -28.44 -0.54 -26.17
C ARG A 43 -27.24 -0.98 -27.03
N GLY A 44 -26.75 -2.20 -26.84
CA GLY A 44 -25.65 -2.78 -27.62
C GLY A 44 -24.26 -2.28 -27.22
N VAL A 45 -24.11 -1.66 -26.04
CA VAL A 45 -22.79 -1.26 -25.53
C VAL A 45 -22.00 -2.51 -25.13
N VAL A 46 -20.76 -2.60 -25.62
CA VAL A 46 -19.84 -3.67 -25.27
C VAL A 46 -19.20 -3.37 -23.92
N ILE A 47 -19.34 -4.30 -22.96
CA ILE A 47 -18.77 -4.14 -21.63
C ILE A 47 -17.49 -4.98 -21.51
N ILE A 48 -16.41 -4.34 -21.07
CA ILE A 48 -15.17 -4.99 -20.66
C ILE A 48 -14.99 -4.71 -19.17
N THR A 49 -14.62 -5.72 -18.38
CA THR A 49 -14.40 -5.53 -16.95
C THR A 49 -13.23 -6.36 -16.43
N THR A 50 -12.46 -5.77 -15.52
CA THR A 50 -11.41 -6.47 -14.74
C THR A 50 -11.89 -6.61 -13.30
N SER A 51 -11.53 -7.70 -12.62
CA SER A 51 -11.86 -7.89 -11.20
C SER A 51 -10.88 -8.85 -10.53
N ASN A 52 -10.58 -8.58 -9.25
CA ASN A 52 -9.81 -9.48 -8.39
C ASN A 52 -10.66 -10.66 -7.86
N ARG A 53 -11.95 -10.71 -8.18
CA ARG A 53 -12.87 -11.78 -7.77
C ARG A 53 -13.54 -12.39 -9.00
N HIS A 54 -13.72 -13.70 -8.98
CA HIS A 54 -14.59 -14.36 -9.95
C HIS A 54 -16.01 -13.78 -9.84
N PRO A 55 -16.80 -13.67 -10.94
CA PRO A 55 -18.17 -13.13 -10.87
C PRO A 55 -19.04 -13.78 -9.80
N ASP A 56 -18.92 -15.09 -9.60
CA ASP A 56 -19.66 -15.83 -8.55
C ASP A 56 -19.27 -15.44 -7.12
N ASP A 57 -18.11 -14.81 -6.93
CA ASP A 57 -17.59 -14.31 -5.65
C ASP A 57 -17.76 -12.80 -5.47
N LEU A 58 -18.29 -12.07 -6.47
CA LEU A 58 -18.59 -10.64 -6.35
C LEU A 58 -19.65 -10.42 -5.27
N TYR A 59 -19.41 -9.53 -4.30
CA TYR A 59 -20.30 -9.25 -3.16
C TYR A 59 -20.55 -10.46 -2.21
N LYS A 60 -19.63 -11.43 -2.19
CA LYS A 60 -19.73 -12.61 -1.32
C LYS A 60 -19.81 -12.19 0.15
N ASN A 61 -20.71 -12.81 0.91
CA ASN A 61 -21.04 -12.45 2.29
C ASN A 61 -21.66 -11.05 2.49
N GLY A 62 -21.98 -10.33 1.40
CA GLY A 62 -22.68 -9.06 1.47
C GLY A 62 -24.10 -9.18 1.99
N LEU A 63 -24.58 -8.14 2.67
CA LEU A 63 -25.94 -8.06 3.18
C LEU A 63 -26.94 -8.17 2.01
N GLN A 64 -27.94 -9.05 2.11
CA GLN A 64 -28.93 -9.31 1.04
C GLN A 64 -28.33 -9.70 -0.33
N ARG A 65 -27.21 -10.44 -0.35
CA ARG A 65 -26.58 -10.98 -1.58
C ARG A 65 -27.56 -11.56 -2.61
N GLN A 66 -28.66 -12.18 -2.16
CA GLN A 66 -29.66 -12.78 -3.04
C GLN A 66 -30.26 -11.80 -4.04
N SER A 67 -30.38 -10.52 -3.67
CA SER A 67 -30.82 -9.43 -4.56
C SER A 67 -29.79 -9.08 -5.64
N PHE A 68 -28.53 -9.42 -5.44
CA PHE A 68 -27.43 -9.17 -6.40
C PHE A 68 -27.15 -10.35 -7.34
N LEU A 69 -27.60 -11.57 -7.00
CA LEU A 69 -27.44 -12.74 -7.88
C LEU A 69 -27.92 -12.50 -9.33
N PRO A 70 -29.04 -11.79 -9.58
CA PRO A 70 -29.46 -11.49 -10.95
C PRO A 70 -28.47 -10.59 -11.71
N CYS A 71 -27.69 -9.75 -11.02
CA CYS A 71 -26.62 -8.96 -11.63
C CYS A 71 -25.44 -9.84 -12.02
N ILE A 72 -25.07 -10.79 -11.15
CA ILE A 72 -24.00 -11.76 -11.44
C ILE A 72 -24.37 -12.59 -12.68
N GLU A 73 -25.61 -13.07 -12.76
CA GLU A 73 -26.09 -13.81 -13.94
C GLU A 73 -26.12 -12.92 -15.20
N LEU A 74 -26.48 -11.64 -15.08
CA LEU A 74 -26.42 -10.69 -16.19
C LEU A 74 -24.99 -10.51 -16.72
N ILE A 75 -24.02 -10.35 -15.81
CA ILE A 75 -22.60 -10.26 -16.17
C ILE A 75 -22.15 -11.55 -16.85
N LYS A 76 -22.46 -12.73 -16.28
CA LYS A 76 -22.02 -14.03 -16.84
C LYS A 76 -22.67 -14.37 -18.18
N SER A 77 -23.89 -13.89 -18.43
CA SER A 77 -24.60 -14.13 -19.69
C SER A 77 -24.12 -13.23 -20.83
N HIS A 78 -23.62 -12.03 -20.53
CA HIS A 78 -23.20 -11.05 -21.54
C HIS A 78 -21.68 -10.86 -21.63
N CYS A 79 -20.92 -11.27 -20.61
CA CYS A 79 -19.47 -11.20 -20.59
C CYS A 79 -18.86 -12.60 -20.64
N ARG A 80 -17.81 -12.76 -21.45
CA ARG A 80 -16.96 -13.95 -21.41
C ARG A 80 -15.97 -13.81 -20.26
N VAL A 81 -16.08 -14.69 -19.26
CA VAL A 81 -15.14 -14.70 -18.12
C VAL A 81 -13.81 -15.31 -18.56
N VAL A 82 -12.73 -14.55 -18.40
CA VAL A 82 -11.36 -14.99 -18.66
C VAL A 82 -10.57 -14.90 -17.36
N SER A 83 -10.18 -16.04 -16.81
CA SER A 83 -9.36 -16.09 -15.60
C SER A 83 -7.89 -15.90 -15.96
N LEU A 84 -7.30 -14.79 -15.52
CA LEU A 84 -5.87 -14.51 -15.61
C LEU A 84 -5.13 -15.22 -14.47
N ASN A 85 -5.20 -16.56 -14.41
CA ASN A 85 -4.47 -17.36 -13.43
C ASN A 85 -3.11 -17.78 -14.00
N SER A 86 -2.23 -16.80 -14.21
CA SER A 86 -0.82 -17.08 -14.41
C SER A 86 -0.17 -17.23 -13.03
N GLY A 87 0.45 -18.38 -12.74
CA GLY A 87 1.33 -18.52 -11.58
C GLY A 87 2.50 -17.51 -11.58
N THR A 88 2.67 -16.83 -12.73
CA THR A 88 3.47 -15.65 -12.92
C THR A 88 2.64 -14.41 -12.63
N ASP A 89 2.93 -13.76 -11.50
CA ASP A 89 2.52 -12.39 -11.27
C ASP A 89 3.33 -11.48 -12.21
N TYR A 90 2.70 -11.02 -13.30
CA TYR A 90 3.37 -10.20 -14.32
C TYR A 90 3.85 -8.85 -13.75
N ARG A 91 3.30 -8.39 -12.61
CA ARG A 91 3.86 -7.24 -11.87
C ARG A 91 5.29 -7.50 -11.40
N LYS A 92 5.62 -8.75 -11.07
CA LYS A 92 6.98 -9.18 -10.69
C LYS A 92 7.91 -9.35 -11.89
N LEU A 93 7.34 -9.56 -13.09
CA LEU A 93 8.10 -9.77 -14.33
C LEU A 93 8.43 -8.44 -15.03
N GLU A 94 7.59 -7.42 -14.88
CA GLU A 94 7.73 -6.10 -15.52
C GLU A 94 8.68 -5.11 -14.82
N ARG A 95 9.56 -5.59 -13.92
CA ARG A 95 10.55 -4.83 -13.10
C ARG A 95 11.70 -4.22 -13.93
N GLU A 96 11.37 -3.49 -14.98
CA GLU A 96 12.32 -2.86 -15.89
C GLU A 96 12.27 -1.32 -15.79
N ARG A 97 11.59 -0.76 -14.77
CA ARG A 97 12.10 0.46 -14.13
C ARG A 97 13.11 -0.03 -13.10
N GLY A 98 14.38 0.36 -13.31
CA GLY A 98 15.51 -0.19 -12.56
C GLY A 98 15.26 -0.20 -11.06
N GLU A 99 15.69 -1.29 -10.41
CA GLU A 99 15.63 -1.58 -8.97
C GLU A 99 15.59 -0.31 -8.10
N LEU A 100 14.39 0.22 -7.81
CA LEU A 100 14.22 1.39 -6.94
C LEU A 100 14.35 0.99 -5.47
N TYR A 101 14.21 -0.31 -5.18
CA TYR A 101 14.52 -0.90 -3.89
C TYR A 101 15.85 -1.65 -3.98
N LEU A 102 16.86 -1.12 -3.31
CA LEU A 102 18.24 -1.59 -3.37
C LEU A 102 18.57 -2.34 -2.08
N SER A 103 18.78 -3.65 -2.18
CA SER A 103 19.21 -4.46 -1.05
C SER A 103 20.03 -5.68 -1.50
N PRO A 104 20.90 -6.21 -0.62
CA PRO A 104 21.28 -5.67 0.69
C PRO A 104 22.21 -4.45 0.58
N LEU A 105 22.38 -3.70 1.66
CA LEU A 105 23.37 -2.62 1.74
C LEU A 105 24.76 -3.16 1.41
N SER A 106 25.33 -2.67 0.32
CA SER A 106 26.63 -3.01 -0.22
C SER A 106 27.20 -1.83 -1.01
N GLU A 107 28.50 -1.88 -1.33
CA GLU A 107 29.13 -0.87 -2.19
C GLU A 107 28.46 -0.79 -3.58
N ALA A 108 28.00 -1.93 -4.10
CA ALA A 108 27.29 -1.99 -5.38
C ALA A 108 25.93 -1.26 -5.32
N THR A 109 25.13 -1.49 -4.26
CA THR A 109 23.85 -0.78 -4.09
C THR A 109 24.05 0.70 -3.82
N GLN A 110 25.11 1.07 -3.09
CA GLN A 110 25.45 2.47 -2.85
C GLN A 110 25.81 3.19 -4.16
N GLY A 111 26.66 2.58 -4.99
CA GLY A 111 26.99 3.14 -6.31
C GLY A 111 25.75 3.25 -7.22
N ARG A 112 24.81 2.31 -7.12
CA ARG A 112 23.54 2.36 -7.86
C ARG A 112 22.64 3.49 -7.37
N LEU A 113 22.51 3.67 -6.06
CA LEU A 113 21.76 4.75 -5.43
C LEU A 113 22.33 6.11 -5.85
N GLU A 114 23.65 6.27 -5.82
CA GLU A 114 24.34 7.48 -6.24
C GLU A 114 24.12 7.78 -7.73
N ALA A 115 24.15 6.75 -8.59
CA ALA A 115 23.84 6.90 -10.01
C ALA A 115 22.40 7.35 -10.24
N LEU A 116 21.42 6.78 -9.52
CA LEU A 116 20.02 7.21 -9.58
C LEU A 116 19.85 8.65 -9.09
N TRP A 117 20.54 9.01 -8.00
CA TRP A 117 20.53 10.38 -7.48
C TRP A 117 21.09 11.36 -8.51
N ILE A 118 22.26 11.08 -9.09
CA ILE A 118 22.86 11.90 -10.16
C ILE A 118 21.89 12.11 -11.33
N LEU A 119 21.20 11.05 -11.75
CA LEU A 119 20.22 11.11 -12.84
C LEU A 119 19.05 12.03 -12.49
N VAL A 120 18.44 11.85 -11.31
CA VAL A 120 17.28 12.65 -10.86
C VAL A 120 17.64 14.12 -10.69
N ARG A 121 18.85 14.42 -10.21
CA ARG A 121 19.33 15.80 -10.08
C ARG A 121 19.40 16.55 -11.41
N ALA A 122 19.59 15.86 -12.53
CA ALA A 122 19.70 16.46 -13.86
C ALA A 122 20.68 17.66 -13.91
N GLY A 123 21.80 17.57 -13.18
CA GLY A 123 22.82 18.63 -13.11
C GLY A 123 22.54 19.78 -12.14
N GLN A 124 21.40 19.77 -11.42
CA GLN A 124 21.13 20.76 -10.37
C GLN A 124 22.02 20.53 -9.13
N PRO A 125 22.46 21.61 -8.46
CA PRO A 125 23.26 21.48 -7.25
C PRO A 125 22.42 20.94 -6.09
N ASN A 126 23.06 20.12 -5.24
CA ASN A 126 22.49 19.72 -3.96
C ASN A 126 22.41 20.93 -3.03
N GLN A 127 21.27 21.07 -2.36
CA GLN A 127 21.08 22.11 -1.35
C GLN A 127 20.40 21.51 -0.12
N VAL A 128 20.73 22.06 1.05
CA VAL A 128 19.94 21.83 2.26
C VAL A 128 18.73 22.76 2.18
N GLN A 129 17.54 22.23 2.45
CA GLN A 129 16.31 23.02 2.47
C GLN A 129 15.57 22.82 3.79
N THR A 130 15.04 23.89 4.37
CA THR A 130 14.15 23.81 5.53
C THR A 130 12.71 24.10 5.09
N LEU A 131 11.77 23.23 5.44
CA LEU A 131 10.34 23.48 5.28
C LEU A 131 9.79 24.03 6.59
N HIS A 132 9.17 25.21 6.51
CA HIS A 132 8.51 25.87 7.62
C HIS A 132 7.00 25.67 7.52
N PHE A 133 6.39 25.00 8.48
CA PHE A 133 4.94 24.78 8.52
C PHE A 133 4.46 24.53 9.95
N LEU A 134 3.24 24.97 10.27
CA LEU A 134 2.62 24.79 11.61
C LEU A 134 3.53 25.19 12.78
N GLY A 135 4.41 26.18 12.59
CA GLY A 135 5.37 26.62 13.61
C GLY A 135 6.54 25.67 13.86
N ARG A 136 6.78 24.71 12.96
CA ARG A 136 7.90 23.76 13.01
C ARG A 136 8.79 23.87 11.77
N ASP A 137 10.03 23.46 11.95
CA ASP A 137 11.06 23.42 10.91
C ASP A 137 11.43 21.97 10.62
N LEU A 138 11.32 21.56 9.36
CA LEU A 138 11.78 20.27 8.87
C LEU A 138 12.99 20.47 7.96
N VAL A 139 14.16 20.03 8.43
CA VAL A 139 15.40 20.13 7.66
C VAL A 139 15.51 18.95 6.70
N ILE A 140 15.82 19.25 5.45
CA ILE A 140 16.00 18.29 4.38
C ILE A 140 17.47 18.32 3.96
N PRO A 141 18.25 17.27 4.25
CA PRO A 141 19.70 17.29 4.06
C PRO A 141 20.11 17.51 2.61
N GLN A 142 19.38 16.91 1.67
CA GLN A 142 19.69 17.02 0.25
C GLN A 142 18.40 17.20 -0.56
N VAL A 143 18.32 18.32 -1.27
CA VAL A 143 17.29 18.61 -2.25
C VAL A 143 17.93 18.95 -3.57
N ALA A 144 17.38 18.41 -4.65
CA ALA A 144 17.71 18.81 -6.00
C ALA A 144 16.59 18.40 -6.97
N ASN A 145 16.27 19.30 -7.90
CA ASN A 145 15.33 19.05 -9.00
C ASN A 145 14.00 18.39 -8.56
N GLY A 146 13.35 18.91 -7.52
CA GLY A 146 12.07 18.35 -7.05
C GLY A 146 12.17 16.98 -6.37
N ALA A 147 13.38 16.50 -6.08
CA ALA A 147 13.65 15.31 -5.29
C ALA A 147 14.34 15.65 -3.96
N ALA A 148 14.10 14.81 -2.97
CA ALA A 148 14.73 14.90 -1.66
C ALA A 148 15.39 13.57 -1.28
N GLN A 149 16.53 13.64 -0.58
CA GLN A 149 17.22 12.48 -0.05
C GLN A 149 17.41 12.62 1.47
N PHE A 150 17.06 11.55 2.17
CA PHE A 150 17.12 11.41 3.62
C PHE A 150 17.76 10.07 3.99
N SER A 151 18.44 10.02 5.13
CA SER A 151 18.74 8.75 5.78
C SER A 151 17.52 8.24 6.55
N PHE A 152 17.49 6.94 6.83
CA PHE A 152 16.49 6.36 7.72
C PHE A 152 16.47 7.05 9.09
N TYR A 153 17.64 7.43 9.59
CA TYR A 153 17.76 8.15 10.85
C TYR A 153 17.02 9.49 10.81
N ASP A 154 17.16 10.25 9.72
CA ASP A 154 16.55 11.58 9.58
C ASP A 154 15.02 11.53 9.64
N LEU A 155 14.39 10.54 9.00
CA LEU A 155 12.92 10.46 8.92
C LEU A 155 12.29 9.59 10.00
N CYS A 156 12.87 8.43 10.31
CA CYS A 156 12.21 7.42 11.13
C CYS A 156 12.73 7.40 12.57
N ALA A 157 14.01 7.73 12.82
CA ALA A 157 14.54 7.78 14.19
C ALA A 157 14.20 9.10 14.91
N GLN A 158 13.93 10.17 14.18
CA GLN A 158 13.52 11.47 14.72
C GLN A 158 12.01 11.54 15.02
N ALA A 159 11.61 12.47 15.91
CA ALA A 159 10.22 12.67 16.33
C ALA A 159 9.33 13.36 15.27
N HIS A 160 9.26 12.75 14.09
CA HIS A 160 8.40 13.18 13.00
C HIS A 160 6.97 12.64 13.15
N SER A 161 6.04 13.45 12.67
CA SER A 161 4.60 13.16 12.63
C SER A 161 4.13 12.89 11.22
N ALA A 162 2.92 12.33 11.07
CA ALA A 162 2.30 12.11 9.76
C ALA A 162 2.21 13.40 8.91
N VAL A 163 2.08 14.57 9.56
CA VAL A 163 2.05 15.87 8.88
C VAL A 163 3.38 16.17 8.19
N ASP A 164 4.49 15.78 8.80
CA ASP A 164 5.83 16.03 8.25
C ASP A 164 6.02 15.25 6.95
N TYR A 165 5.64 13.97 6.94
CA TYR A 165 5.67 13.13 5.74
C TYR A 165 4.75 13.64 4.64
N LEU A 166 3.59 14.19 5.00
CA LEU A 166 2.67 14.79 4.04
C LEU A 166 3.26 16.05 3.40
N GLN A 167 4.00 16.87 4.15
CA GLN A 167 4.70 18.04 3.58
C GLN A 167 5.81 17.61 2.62
N ILE A 168 6.55 16.55 2.94
CA ILE A 168 7.54 15.96 2.02
C ILE A 168 6.82 15.50 0.75
N ALA A 169 5.76 14.71 0.88
CA ALA A 169 5.05 14.13 -0.25
C ALA A 169 4.43 15.18 -1.19
N ARG A 170 3.98 16.32 -0.64
CA ARG A 170 3.45 17.44 -1.43
C ARG A 170 4.52 18.27 -2.13
N ARG A 171 5.75 18.27 -1.61
CA ARG A 171 6.84 19.11 -2.12
C ARG A 171 7.72 18.38 -3.13
N PHE A 172 7.89 17.07 -2.99
CA PHE A 172 8.82 16.30 -3.79
C PHE A 172 8.09 15.21 -4.57
N HIS A 173 8.40 15.11 -5.86
CA HIS A 173 7.90 14.02 -6.70
C HIS A 173 8.71 12.73 -6.53
N THR A 174 9.93 12.83 -5.97
CA THR A 174 10.80 11.68 -5.72
C THR A 174 11.49 11.82 -4.37
N VAL A 175 11.47 10.74 -3.58
CA VAL A 175 12.10 10.67 -2.26
C VAL A 175 13.08 9.51 -2.26
N PHE A 176 14.31 9.78 -1.82
CA PHE A 176 15.34 8.80 -1.58
C PHE A 176 15.45 8.56 -0.07
N LEU A 177 15.33 7.31 0.35
CA LEU A 177 15.49 6.88 1.74
C LEU A 177 16.66 5.91 1.85
N THR A 178 17.74 6.34 2.52
CA THR A 178 18.98 5.58 2.60
C THR A 178 19.13 4.81 3.90
N ASP A 179 19.97 3.78 3.88
CA ASP A 179 20.46 3.07 5.07
C ASP A 179 19.34 2.55 6.00
N VAL A 180 18.29 1.96 5.41
CA VAL A 180 17.19 1.41 6.21
C VAL A 180 17.63 0.10 6.85
N PRO A 181 17.72 0.02 8.19
CA PRO A 181 18.19 -1.18 8.87
C PRO A 181 17.12 -2.27 8.81
N ARG A 182 17.53 -3.52 9.04
CA ARG A 182 16.58 -4.57 9.42
C ARG A 182 15.94 -4.18 10.74
N MET A 183 14.60 -4.15 10.77
CA MET A 183 13.87 -3.76 11.97
C MET A 183 13.28 -4.97 12.69
N ASN A 184 13.31 -4.89 14.00
CA ASN A 184 12.70 -5.83 14.94
C ASN A 184 11.64 -5.09 15.78
N PHE A 185 10.76 -5.86 16.43
CA PHE A 185 9.68 -5.29 17.27
C PHE A 185 10.15 -4.56 18.53
N THR A 186 11.46 -4.43 18.76
CA THR A 186 12.00 -3.55 19.81
C THR A 186 12.00 -2.07 19.41
N HIS A 187 11.96 -1.76 18.11
CA HIS A 187 11.93 -0.39 17.55
C HIS A 187 10.54 -0.04 16.98
N LYS A 188 9.48 -0.21 17.79
CA LYS A 188 8.10 -0.05 17.34
C LYS A 188 7.79 1.34 16.79
N ASN A 189 8.42 2.39 17.33
CA ASN A 189 8.15 3.77 16.94
C ASN A 189 8.69 4.06 15.53
N GLU A 190 9.91 3.59 15.25
CA GLU A 190 10.60 3.72 13.98
C GLU A 190 9.87 2.91 12.89
N VAL A 191 9.43 1.69 13.22
CA VAL A 191 8.60 0.84 12.35
C VAL A 191 7.31 1.54 11.97
N ARG A 192 6.55 2.05 12.96
CA ARG A 192 5.29 2.77 12.72
C ARG A 192 5.51 4.03 11.88
N ARG A 193 6.60 4.76 12.13
CA ARG A 193 7.00 5.94 11.34
C ARG A 193 7.33 5.57 9.91
N LEU A 194 8.07 4.48 9.67
CA LEU A 194 8.37 4.03 8.31
C LEU A 194 7.10 3.61 7.56
N ILE A 195 6.21 2.86 8.22
CA ILE A 195 4.92 2.49 7.63
C ILE A 195 4.12 3.75 7.27
N THR A 196 4.04 4.72 8.18
CA THR A 196 3.32 5.98 7.94
C THR A 196 3.94 6.77 6.77
N LEU A 197 5.28 6.79 6.66
CA LEU A 197 5.99 7.42 5.56
C LEU A 197 5.65 6.74 4.24
N ILE A 198 5.80 5.42 4.14
CA ILE A 198 5.49 4.63 2.94
C ILE A 198 4.04 4.86 2.52
N ASP A 199 3.11 4.79 3.47
CA ASP A 199 1.69 5.02 3.25
C ASP A 199 1.42 6.40 2.65
N THR A 200 2.05 7.43 3.23
CA THR A 200 1.88 8.81 2.78
C THR A 200 2.47 9.03 1.38
N LEU A 201 3.65 8.49 1.09
CA LEU A 201 4.28 8.59 -0.23
C LEU A 201 3.47 7.84 -1.29
N TYR A 202 2.97 6.66 -0.95
CA TYR A 202 2.10 5.86 -1.80
C TYR A 202 0.82 6.64 -2.15
N GLU A 203 0.10 7.15 -1.16
CA GLU A 203 -1.17 7.87 -1.38
C GLU A 203 -1.02 9.17 -2.20
N ASN A 204 0.18 9.74 -2.22
CA ASN A 204 0.49 10.96 -3.00
C ASN A 204 1.23 10.66 -4.31
N HIS A 205 1.32 9.40 -4.73
CA HIS A 205 1.99 8.97 -5.97
C HIS A 205 3.46 9.46 -6.08
N VAL A 206 4.16 9.49 -4.95
CA VAL A 206 5.57 9.89 -4.90
C VAL A 206 6.46 8.69 -5.25
N VAL A 207 7.47 8.89 -6.08
CA VAL A 207 8.44 7.85 -6.40
C VAL A 207 9.39 7.67 -5.21
N LEU A 208 9.43 6.46 -4.64
CA LEU A 208 10.34 6.12 -3.54
C LEU A 208 11.51 5.28 -4.06
N VAL A 209 12.73 5.81 -3.88
CA VAL A 209 13.98 5.05 -4.01
C VAL A 209 14.49 4.73 -2.62
N MET A 210 14.78 3.47 -2.34
CA MET A 210 15.09 3.01 -0.99
C MET A 210 16.29 2.08 -1.00
N SER A 211 17.25 2.28 -0.11
CA SER A 211 18.32 1.30 0.16
C SER A 211 18.13 0.68 1.55
N ALA A 212 18.19 -0.65 1.62
CA ALA A 212 17.90 -1.38 2.85
C ALA A 212 18.80 -2.59 3.09
N GLU A 213 18.97 -2.99 4.35
CA GLU A 213 19.80 -4.14 4.77
C GLU A 213 19.20 -5.50 4.39
N ALA A 214 17.93 -5.54 4.00
CA ALA A 214 17.21 -6.75 3.61
C ALA A 214 16.28 -6.49 2.42
N PRO A 215 15.89 -7.53 1.68
CA PRO A 215 14.74 -7.48 0.76
C PRO A 215 13.47 -7.01 1.49
N ALA A 216 12.56 -6.32 0.79
CA ALA A 216 11.34 -5.77 1.39
C ALA A 216 10.51 -6.81 2.19
N ALA A 217 10.45 -8.05 1.72
CA ALA A 217 9.75 -9.15 2.40
C ALA A 217 10.39 -9.59 3.73
N GLN A 218 11.68 -9.28 3.94
CA GLN A 218 12.48 -9.64 5.11
C GLN A 218 12.97 -8.39 5.87
N LEU A 219 12.46 -7.21 5.54
CA LEU A 219 12.91 -5.96 6.18
C LEU A 219 12.50 -5.88 7.65
N PHE A 220 11.44 -6.58 8.02
CA PHE A 220 10.91 -6.64 9.38
C PHE A 220 10.87 -8.09 9.84
N HIS A 221 11.40 -8.36 11.03
CA HIS A 221 11.37 -9.67 11.67
C HIS A 221 10.55 -9.62 12.95
N THR A 222 9.69 -10.62 13.16
CA THR A 222 9.12 -10.94 14.47
C THR A 222 10.23 -11.41 15.39
N ALA A 223 10.24 -10.92 16.64
CA ALA A 223 11.24 -11.35 17.64
C ALA A 223 11.27 -12.88 17.78
N ASP A 224 10.13 -13.54 17.54
CA ASP A 224 9.94 -14.99 17.58
C ASP A 224 10.67 -15.77 16.46
N GLU A 225 11.12 -15.12 15.37
CA GLU A 225 11.94 -15.79 14.34
C GLU A 225 13.41 -15.95 14.76
N VAL A 226 13.87 -15.18 15.77
CA VAL A 226 15.23 -15.29 16.29
C VAL A 226 15.38 -16.47 17.27
N GLU A 227 14.28 -16.88 17.93
CA GLU A 227 14.29 -18.04 18.84
C GLU A 227 13.99 -19.38 18.16
N ASN A 228 13.33 -19.39 16.99
CA ASN A 228 12.89 -20.63 16.32
C ASN A 228 13.96 -21.39 15.52
N THR A 229 15.25 -21.19 15.80
CA THR A 229 16.27 -22.20 15.46
C THR A 229 16.49 -23.22 16.56
N ASN A 230 15.86 -23.07 17.73
CA ASN A 230 15.78 -24.14 18.72
C ASN A 230 14.40 -24.20 19.39
N THR A 231 13.77 -25.36 19.23
CA THR A 231 12.63 -25.90 20.01
C THR A 231 11.23 -25.32 19.79
N ALA A 232 10.31 -26.26 19.61
CA ALA A 232 8.88 -26.06 19.44
C ALA A 232 8.17 -25.58 20.72
N ALA A 233 7.12 -24.80 20.48
CA ALA A 233 5.93 -24.58 21.31
C ALA A 233 5.94 -23.47 22.39
N THR A 234 4.76 -22.84 22.48
CA THR A 234 4.09 -22.15 23.60
C THR A 234 4.35 -20.67 23.91
N GLY A 235 3.28 -19.88 23.75
CA GLY A 235 2.84 -18.89 24.73
C GLY A 235 3.26 -17.45 24.50
N SER A 236 2.30 -16.59 24.17
CA SER A 236 2.41 -15.12 24.16
C SER A 236 2.91 -14.59 25.51
N ALA A 237 4.21 -14.28 25.58
CA ALA A 237 4.83 -13.70 26.77
C ALA A 237 4.50 -12.19 26.86
N VAL A 238 3.58 -11.83 27.75
CA VAL A 238 3.21 -10.43 28.03
C VAL A 238 4.37 -9.72 28.75
N ASN A 239 4.85 -8.61 28.19
CA ASN A 239 5.93 -7.79 28.74
C ASN A 239 5.52 -7.11 30.07
N ALA A 240 6.51 -6.80 30.93
CA ALA A 240 6.27 -6.23 32.27
C ALA A 240 5.58 -4.85 32.23
N GLU A 241 5.90 -4.04 31.22
CA GLU A 241 5.27 -2.73 30.98
C GLU A 241 3.78 -2.86 30.58
N GLN A 242 3.45 -3.89 29.79
CA GLN A 242 2.05 -4.18 29.42
C GLN A 242 1.23 -4.62 30.64
N ARG A 243 1.81 -5.38 31.58
CA ARG A 243 1.10 -5.73 32.84
C ARG A 243 0.79 -4.51 33.69
N GLN A 244 1.73 -3.58 33.79
CA GLN A 244 1.54 -2.37 34.59
C GLN A 244 0.45 -1.45 34.00
N LEU A 245 0.41 -1.29 32.67
CA LEU A 245 -0.66 -0.58 31.98
C LEU A 245 -2.03 -1.26 32.09
N MET A 246 -2.07 -2.59 32.14
CA MET A 246 -3.31 -3.36 32.30
C MET A 246 -3.90 -3.22 33.71
N ASP A 247 -3.03 -3.18 34.74
CA ASP A 247 -3.44 -2.95 36.12
C ASP A 247 -3.99 -1.52 36.30
N ASP A 248 -3.37 -0.51 35.67
CA ASP A 248 -3.83 0.88 35.71
C ASP A 248 -5.17 1.11 34.97
N LEU A 249 -5.46 0.30 33.93
CA LEU A 249 -6.69 0.39 33.14
C LEU A 249 -7.81 -0.58 33.61
N GLY A 250 -7.53 -1.44 34.60
CA GLY A 250 -8.50 -2.39 35.16
C GLY A 250 -8.97 -3.48 34.19
N LEU A 251 -8.14 -3.88 33.22
CA LEU A 251 -8.48 -4.86 32.17
C LEU A 251 -8.14 -6.29 32.61
N SER A 252 -9.00 -7.28 32.31
CA SER A 252 -8.77 -8.67 32.68
C SER A 252 -7.88 -9.41 31.66
N SER A 253 -7.18 -10.46 32.11
CA SER A 253 -6.32 -11.31 31.27
C SER A 253 -7.04 -11.96 30.08
N THR A 254 -8.37 -12.02 30.08
CA THR A 254 -9.18 -12.51 28.96
C THR A 254 -9.35 -11.51 27.80
N GLN A 255 -8.90 -10.25 27.95
CA GLN A 255 -8.89 -9.23 26.89
C GLN A 255 -7.53 -9.14 26.17
N LEU A 256 -6.58 -10.01 26.51
CA LEU A 256 -5.26 -10.12 25.88
C LEU A 256 -5.33 -10.50 24.38
N ASP A 257 -6.43 -11.10 23.94
CA ASP A 257 -6.70 -11.44 22.54
C ASP A 257 -7.26 -10.25 21.73
N SER A 258 -7.33 -9.04 22.30
CA SER A 258 -7.66 -7.85 21.52
C SER A 258 -6.53 -7.53 20.52
N PRO A 259 -6.84 -7.14 19.27
CA PRO A 259 -5.86 -6.79 18.23
C PRO A 259 -4.82 -5.73 18.66
N ILE A 260 -5.22 -4.88 19.62
CA ILE A 260 -4.41 -3.84 20.25
C ILE A 260 -3.20 -4.41 21.02
N PHE A 261 -3.31 -5.63 21.56
CA PHE A 261 -2.29 -6.25 22.41
C PHE A 261 -1.56 -7.42 21.73
N SER A 262 -2.14 -8.04 20.70
CA SER A 262 -1.57 -9.19 19.98
C SER A 262 -0.49 -8.84 18.94
N GLY A 263 -0.38 -7.56 18.55
CA GLY A 263 0.54 -7.14 17.48
C GLY A 263 0.05 -7.50 16.07
N GLU A 264 -1.13 -8.08 15.92
CA GLU A 264 -1.74 -8.44 14.64
C GLU A 264 -1.97 -7.22 13.73
N GLU A 265 -2.35 -6.07 14.31
CA GLU A 265 -2.48 -4.82 13.55
C GLU A 265 -1.14 -4.34 12.99
N GLU A 266 -0.04 -4.54 13.73
CA GLU A 266 1.32 -4.19 13.31
C GLU A 266 1.77 -5.09 12.15
N ILE A 267 1.47 -6.39 12.22
CA ILE A 267 1.76 -7.36 11.15
C ILE A 267 0.95 -7.06 9.88
N PHE A 268 -0.33 -6.73 10.03
CA PHE A 268 -1.18 -6.36 8.90
C PHE A 268 -0.71 -5.04 8.24
N ALA A 269 -0.39 -4.03 9.05
CA ALA A 269 0.16 -2.77 8.56
C ALA A 269 1.51 -2.98 7.85
N PHE A 270 2.32 -3.92 8.33
CA PHE A 270 3.57 -4.31 7.68
C PHE A 270 3.36 -4.97 6.32
N GLN A 271 2.52 -6.02 6.24
CA GLN A 271 2.24 -6.71 4.97
C GLN A 271 1.71 -5.73 3.91
N ARG A 272 0.87 -4.79 4.33
CA ARG A 272 0.38 -3.69 3.50
C ARG A 272 1.51 -2.78 3.02
N ALA A 273 2.42 -2.36 3.90
CA ALA A 273 3.57 -1.54 3.53
C ALA A 273 4.51 -2.25 2.53
N VAL A 274 4.75 -3.56 2.70
CA VAL A 274 5.53 -4.35 1.74
C VAL A 274 4.83 -4.44 0.39
N SER A 275 3.51 -4.67 0.37
CA SER A 275 2.74 -4.69 -0.86
C SER A 275 2.86 -3.35 -1.61
N ARG A 276 2.75 -2.23 -0.89
CA ARG A 276 2.93 -0.88 -1.44
C ARG A 276 4.34 -0.67 -1.99
N LEU A 277 5.38 -1.07 -1.26
CA LEU A 277 6.77 -0.99 -1.73
C LEU A 277 7.00 -1.79 -3.02
N VAL A 278 6.34 -2.95 -3.17
CA VAL A 278 6.43 -3.75 -4.39
C VAL A 278 5.69 -3.07 -5.54
N GLU A 279 4.53 -2.47 -5.27
CA GLU A 279 3.73 -1.78 -6.28
C GLU A 279 4.39 -0.50 -6.81
N MET A 280 5.03 0.27 -5.92
CA MET A 280 5.80 1.48 -6.25
C MET A 280 7.02 1.19 -7.16
N GLN A 281 7.44 -0.07 -7.28
CA GLN A 281 8.51 -0.50 -8.19
C GLN A 281 8.01 -0.88 -9.59
N SER A 282 6.69 -0.91 -9.81
CA SER A 282 6.11 -1.30 -11.09
C SER A 282 6.26 -0.19 -12.15
N LYS A 283 6.24 -0.56 -13.44
CA LYS A 283 6.30 0.40 -14.56
C LYS A 283 5.09 1.34 -14.64
N LEU A 284 3.98 0.94 -14.03
CA LEU A 284 2.68 1.63 -14.07
C LEU A 284 2.54 2.72 -12.99
N TRP A 285 3.48 2.79 -12.03
CA TRP A 285 3.59 3.85 -11.02
C TRP A 285 4.12 5.16 -11.62
#